data_AF-X1DGT4-F1
#
_entry.id   AF-X1DGT4-F1
#
_cell.length_a   1.000
_cell.length_b   1.000
_cell.length_c   1.000
_cell.angle_alpha   90.00
_cell.angle_beta   90.00
_cell.angle_gamma   90.00
#
_symmetry.space_group_name_H-M   'P 1'
#
loop_
_entity.id
_entity.type
_entity.pdbx_description
1 polymer ?
#
loop_
_entity_poly.entity_id
_entity_poly.type
_entity_poly.pdbx_seq_one_letter_code
_entity_poly.pdbx_strand_id
1 'polypeptide(L)'
;FFEPGRLEGKKTMGYEIVENFGPDALPDWILYPTGGGTGLVGIWKAFQELAALGGLDPAKHRLPRMVAVQSENCAPVVESFKRGLDYVEPVQSQGTIADGLDVPGAIMGHGILATIRESDGTAVAVSEPAIVEAFKVLGEHGQAASYESAAVFAALRRLRSDGVIGVGAKVLLLMTASHLISLAQQPK
;
A
#
# COMPACT_ATOMS: atom_id res chain seq x y z
N PHE A 1 10.10 2.96 -18.59
CA PHE A 1 11.37 2.76 -17.87
C PHE A 1 11.11 1.73 -16.78
N PHE A 2 11.40 0.45 -17.04
CA PHE A 2 11.36 -0.58 -16.01
C PHE A 2 12.74 -0.57 -15.36
N GLU A 3 12.82 -0.32 -14.05
CA GLU A 3 14.07 -0.24 -13.32
C GLU A 3 14.14 -1.44 -12.37
N PRO A 4 14.71 -2.59 -12.80
CA PRO A 4 14.71 -3.83 -12.02
C PRO A 4 15.30 -3.64 -10.62
N GLY A 5 16.35 -2.83 -10.51
CA GLY A 5 16.99 -2.53 -9.22
C GLY A 5 16.06 -1.84 -8.21
N ARG A 6 15.05 -1.07 -8.67
CA ARG A 6 14.07 -0.45 -7.78
C ARG A 6 13.13 -1.47 -7.16
N LEU A 7 12.75 -2.51 -7.91
CA LEU A 7 11.94 -3.61 -7.39
C LEU A 7 12.75 -4.45 -6.40
N GLU A 8 13.95 -4.86 -6.78
CA GLU A 8 14.84 -5.67 -5.93
C GLU A 8 15.27 -4.92 -4.66
N GLY A 9 15.47 -3.61 -4.72
CA GLY A 9 15.72 -2.80 -3.54
C GLY A 9 14.50 -2.69 -2.63
N LYS A 10 13.31 -2.47 -3.19
CA LYS A 10 12.08 -2.35 -2.38
C LYS A 10 11.59 -3.68 -1.79
N LYS A 11 11.97 -4.82 -2.39
CA LYS A 11 11.59 -6.14 -1.84
C LYS A 11 12.19 -6.41 -0.47
N THR A 12 13.29 -5.74 -0.09
CA THR A 12 13.92 -5.92 1.22
C THR A 12 12.96 -5.62 2.36
N MET A 13 12.00 -4.70 2.16
CA MET A 13 10.91 -4.45 3.12
C MET A 13 10.15 -5.73 3.48
N GLY A 14 9.92 -6.64 2.53
CA GLY A 14 9.26 -7.92 2.81
C GLY A 14 10.13 -8.86 3.65
N TYR A 15 11.45 -8.86 3.44
CA TYR A 15 12.36 -9.62 4.30
C TYR A 15 12.41 -9.05 5.72
N GLU A 16 12.51 -7.72 5.85
CA GLU A 16 12.51 -7.03 7.14
C GLU A 16 11.20 -7.26 7.91
N ILE A 17 10.07 -7.34 7.22
CA ILE A 17 8.78 -7.69 7.83
C ILE A 17 8.83 -9.11 8.43
N VAL A 18 9.34 -10.10 7.69
CA VAL A 18 9.44 -11.48 8.18
C VAL A 18 10.45 -11.59 9.32
N GLU A 19 11.58 -10.89 9.23
CA GLU A 19 12.60 -10.83 10.28
C GLU A 19 12.03 -10.25 11.58
N ASN A 20 11.31 -9.13 11.51
CA ASN A 20 10.78 -8.44 12.68
C ASN A 20 9.62 -9.17 13.36
N PHE A 21 8.68 -9.71 12.58
CA PHE A 21 7.51 -10.39 13.14
C PHE A 21 7.77 -11.88 13.42
N GLY A 22 8.70 -12.50 12.70
CA GLY A 22 8.79 -13.94 12.58
C GLY A 22 7.70 -14.53 11.68
N PRO A 23 7.94 -15.73 11.12
CA PRO A 23 7.03 -16.35 10.15
C PRO A 23 5.65 -16.70 10.73
N ASP A 24 5.55 -16.97 12.03
CA ASP A 24 4.31 -17.37 12.71
C ASP A 24 3.44 -16.18 13.16
N ALA A 25 3.96 -14.96 13.13
CA ALA A 25 3.28 -13.79 13.69
C ALA A 25 3.17 -12.61 12.72
N LEU A 26 3.28 -12.89 11.41
CA LEU A 26 3.02 -11.93 10.34
C LEU A 26 1.65 -11.23 10.49
N PRO A 27 1.51 -9.99 9.98
CA PRO A 27 0.24 -9.28 9.99
C PRO A 27 -0.81 -9.97 9.09
N ASP A 28 -2.08 -9.87 9.45
CA ASP A 28 -3.17 -10.31 8.60
C ASP A 28 -3.31 -9.44 7.34
N TRP A 29 -2.99 -8.15 7.47
CA TRP A 29 -3.13 -7.15 6.40
C TRP A 29 -1.90 -6.25 6.32
N ILE A 30 -1.49 -5.96 5.09
CA ILE A 30 -0.48 -4.93 4.78
C ILE A 30 -1.13 -3.89 3.88
N LEU A 31 -1.19 -2.64 4.33
CA LEU A 31 -1.67 -1.52 3.52
C LEU A 31 -0.47 -0.71 3.00
N TYR A 32 -0.43 -0.49 1.69
CA TYR A 32 0.64 0.22 1.01
C TYR A 32 0.11 1.40 0.19
N PRO A 33 0.69 2.62 0.35
CA PRO A 33 0.33 3.76 -0.49
C PRO A 33 0.81 3.52 -1.92
N THR A 34 -0.11 3.53 -2.87
CA THR A 34 0.11 3.01 -4.22
C THR A 34 -0.04 4.09 -5.28
N GLY A 35 1.07 4.75 -5.60
CA GLY A 35 1.25 5.40 -6.91
C GLY A 35 1.69 4.38 -7.96
N GLY A 36 3.00 4.24 -8.17
CA GLY A 36 3.56 3.25 -9.10
C GLY A 36 3.55 1.79 -8.61
N GLY A 37 3.31 1.55 -7.31
CA GLY A 37 3.12 0.22 -6.71
C GLY A 37 4.33 -0.71 -6.62
N THR A 38 5.54 -0.25 -6.95
CA THR A 38 6.75 -1.09 -6.90
C THR A 38 7.03 -1.69 -5.52
N GLY A 39 6.73 -0.96 -4.42
CA GLY A 39 6.96 -1.49 -3.08
C GLY A 39 5.98 -2.59 -2.68
N LEU A 40 4.69 -2.43 -3.01
CA LEU A 40 3.66 -3.46 -2.82
C LEU A 40 4.07 -4.77 -3.51
N VAL A 41 4.45 -4.68 -4.79
CA VAL A 41 4.90 -5.83 -5.58
C VAL A 41 6.20 -6.41 -5.03
N GLY A 42 7.14 -5.55 -4.59
CA GLY A 42 8.39 -5.97 -3.98
C GLY A 42 8.18 -6.79 -2.71
N ILE A 43 7.33 -6.32 -1.80
CA ILE A 43 7.01 -7.03 -0.55
C ILE A 43 6.43 -8.43 -0.87
N TRP A 44 5.48 -8.50 -1.79
CA TRP A 44 4.89 -9.77 -2.19
C TRP A 44 5.89 -10.73 -2.82
N LYS A 45 6.75 -10.21 -3.72
CA LYS A 45 7.86 -10.96 -4.31
C LYS A 45 8.79 -11.54 -3.25
N ALA A 46 9.10 -10.78 -2.19
CA ALA A 46 9.94 -11.28 -1.11
C ALA A 46 9.29 -12.45 -0.36
N PHE A 47 7.97 -12.40 -0.11
CA PHE A 47 7.25 -13.54 0.49
C PHE A 47 7.27 -14.77 -0.42
N GLN A 48 7.06 -14.60 -1.73
CA GLN A 48 7.13 -15.69 -2.71
C GLN A 48 8.52 -16.31 -2.76
N GLU A 49 9.59 -15.51 -2.74
CA GLU A 49 10.96 -16.00 -2.73
C GLU A 49 11.32 -16.71 -1.42
N LEU A 50 10.93 -16.15 -0.27
CA LEU A 50 11.11 -16.82 1.01
C LEU A 50 10.35 -18.15 1.05
N ALA A 51 9.16 -18.22 0.43
CA ALA A 51 8.44 -19.48 0.31
C ALA A 51 9.17 -20.49 -0.56
N ALA A 52 9.66 -20.08 -1.73
CA ALA A 52 10.44 -20.92 -2.63
C ALA A 52 11.75 -21.43 -2.00
N LEU A 53 12.34 -20.64 -1.10
CA LEU A 53 13.57 -21.00 -0.37
C LEU A 53 13.30 -21.77 0.94
N GLY A 54 12.04 -22.03 1.29
CA GLY A 54 11.65 -22.73 2.51
C GLY A 54 11.73 -21.89 3.80
N GLY A 55 11.96 -20.58 3.69
CA GLY A 55 11.87 -19.62 4.81
C GLY A 55 10.42 -19.31 5.21
N LEU A 56 9.47 -19.50 4.29
CA LEU A 56 8.04 -19.51 4.57
C LEU A 56 7.41 -20.81 4.05
N ASP A 57 6.54 -21.44 4.82
CA ASP A 57 5.76 -22.61 4.39
C ASP A 57 4.31 -22.15 4.22
N PRO A 58 3.78 -21.99 2.99
CA PRO A 58 2.40 -21.55 2.76
C PRO A 58 1.33 -22.45 3.39
N ALA A 59 1.68 -23.70 3.75
CA ALA A 59 0.77 -24.60 4.45
C ALA A 59 0.71 -24.32 5.97
N LYS A 60 1.66 -23.57 6.53
CA LYS A 60 1.77 -23.28 7.97
C LYS A 60 1.69 -21.79 8.29
N HIS A 61 2.34 -20.97 7.48
CA HIS A 61 2.41 -19.53 7.67
C HIS A 61 1.35 -18.86 6.81
N ARG A 62 0.44 -18.15 7.47
CA ARG A 62 -0.55 -17.32 6.79
C ARG A 62 0.14 -16.06 6.28
N LEU A 63 0.19 -15.89 4.97
CA LEU A 63 0.74 -14.68 4.37
C LEU A 63 -0.24 -13.49 4.52
N PRO A 64 0.27 -12.25 4.63
CA PRO A 64 -0.57 -11.07 4.72
C PRO A 64 -1.39 -10.84 3.45
N ARG A 65 -2.63 -10.38 3.62
CA ARG A 65 -3.45 -9.84 2.54
C ARG A 65 -2.96 -8.44 2.17
N MET A 66 -2.73 -8.20 0.88
CA MET A 66 -2.08 -6.97 0.41
C MET A 66 -3.11 -5.95 -0.05
N VAL A 67 -2.99 -4.70 0.41
CA VAL A 67 -3.93 -3.62 0.09
C VAL A 67 -3.23 -2.48 -0.65
N ALA A 68 -3.71 -2.18 -1.85
CA ALA A 68 -3.32 -0.99 -2.58
C ALA A 68 -4.20 0.20 -2.19
N VAL A 69 -3.59 1.27 -1.68
CA VAL A 69 -4.28 2.50 -1.28
C VAL A 69 -3.99 3.63 -2.28
N GLN A 70 -5.03 4.25 -2.82
CA GLN A 70 -4.90 5.39 -3.75
C GLN A 70 -5.75 6.58 -3.29
N SER A 71 -5.52 7.77 -3.86
CA SER A 71 -6.47 8.89 -3.74
C SER A 71 -7.63 8.67 -4.71
N GLU A 72 -8.85 9.07 -4.33
CA GLU A 72 -10.01 9.11 -5.23
C GLU A 72 -9.78 10.00 -6.47
N ASN A 73 -8.87 10.97 -6.38
CA ASN A 73 -8.52 11.85 -7.50
C ASN A 73 -7.58 11.19 -8.52
N CYS A 74 -6.94 10.07 -8.18
CA CYS A 74 -6.04 9.31 -9.04
C CYS A 74 -6.02 7.83 -8.61
N ALA A 75 -7.04 7.07 -9.02
CA ALA A 75 -7.28 5.69 -8.54
C ALA A 75 -7.26 4.59 -9.65
N PRO A 76 -6.31 4.58 -10.59
CA PRO A 76 -6.36 3.66 -11.73
C PRO A 76 -6.31 2.16 -11.35
N VAL A 77 -5.59 1.81 -10.28
CA VAL A 77 -5.53 0.42 -9.77
C VAL A 77 -6.88 0.02 -9.19
N VAL A 78 -7.49 0.89 -8.40
CA VAL A 78 -8.78 0.62 -7.75
C VAL A 78 -9.86 0.39 -8.80
N GLU A 79 -9.95 1.25 -9.81
CA GLU A 79 -10.93 1.13 -10.89
C GLU A 79 -10.70 -0.12 -11.74
N SER A 80 -9.45 -0.42 -12.10
CA SER A 80 -9.10 -1.61 -12.88
C SER A 80 -9.34 -2.91 -12.10
N PHE A 81 -9.03 -2.92 -10.81
CA PHE A 81 -9.26 -4.07 -9.92
C PHE A 81 -10.76 -4.37 -9.79
N LYS A 82 -11.59 -3.35 -9.53
CA LYS A 82 -13.06 -3.50 -9.44
C LYS A 82 -13.69 -4.01 -10.74
N ARG A 83 -13.14 -3.59 -11.89
CA ARG A 83 -13.57 -4.04 -13.22
C ARG A 83 -13.05 -5.44 -13.59
N GLY A 84 -12.20 -6.05 -12.76
CA GLY A 84 -11.64 -7.37 -13.03
C GLY A 84 -10.64 -7.40 -14.19
N LEU A 85 -10.01 -6.28 -14.53
CA LEU A 85 -9.06 -6.20 -15.65
C LEU A 85 -7.71 -6.82 -15.28
N ASP A 86 -6.98 -7.39 -16.24
CA ASP A 86 -5.63 -7.94 -16.00
C ASP A 86 -4.50 -6.91 -16.17
N TYR A 87 -4.87 -5.69 -16.57
CA TYR A 87 -3.98 -4.55 -16.73
C TYR A 87 -4.60 -3.32 -16.08
N VAL A 88 -3.76 -2.36 -15.69
CA VAL A 88 -4.23 -1.08 -15.18
C VAL A 88 -4.49 -0.14 -16.34
N GLU A 89 -5.74 0.26 -16.50
CA GLU A 89 -6.12 1.32 -17.43
C GLU A 89 -5.74 2.68 -16.86
N PRO A 90 -5.00 3.52 -17.60
CA PRO A 90 -4.70 4.86 -17.13
C PRO A 90 -5.97 5.69 -16.93
N VAL A 91 -6.00 6.48 -15.87
CA VAL A 91 -7.08 7.45 -15.60
C VAL A 91 -6.61 8.87 -15.89
N GLN A 92 -7.54 9.81 -15.94
CA GLN A 92 -7.21 11.23 -15.89
C GLN A 92 -7.15 11.66 -14.41
N SER A 93 -5.98 12.12 -13.97
CA SER A 93 -5.84 12.65 -12.61
C SER A 93 -6.53 14.00 -12.45
N GLN A 94 -7.12 14.20 -11.27
CA GLN A 94 -7.67 15.49 -10.83
C GLN A 94 -6.69 16.25 -9.90
N GLY A 95 -5.48 15.70 -9.68
CA GLY A 95 -4.50 16.18 -8.72
C GLY A 95 -4.84 15.76 -7.29
N THR A 96 -3.84 15.41 -6.48
CA THR A 96 -4.01 15.02 -5.07
C THR A 96 -2.95 15.69 -4.21
N ILE A 97 -3.28 16.00 -2.95
CA ILE A 97 -2.34 16.50 -1.94
C ILE A 97 -1.27 15.45 -1.58
N ALA A 98 -1.53 14.17 -1.87
CA ALA A 98 -0.58 13.08 -1.73
C ALA A 98 0.13 12.83 -3.07
N ASP A 99 1.03 13.72 -3.46
CA ASP A 99 1.71 13.72 -4.77
C ASP A 99 2.29 12.34 -5.17
N GLY A 100 2.82 11.57 -4.21
CA GLY A 100 3.33 10.23 -4.45
C GLY A 100 2.28 9.19 -4.92
N LEU A 101 0.99 9.49 -4.75
CA LEU A 101 -0.14 8.71 -5.25
C LEU A 101 -0.61 9.17 -6.64
N ASP A 102 -0.16 10.32 -7.14
CA ASP A 102 -0.58 10.87 -8.42
C ASP A 102 0.14 10.21 -9.61
N VAL A 103 -0.16 8.92 -9.83
CA VAL A 103 0.46 8.11 -10.89
C VAL A 103 -0.63 7.46 -11.74
N PRO A 104 -1.16 8.17 -12.76
CA PRO A 104 -2.39 7.76 -13.43
C PRO A 104 -2.30 6.45 -14.21
N GLY A 105 -1.09 6.02 -14.58
CA GLY A 105 -0.87 4.77 -15.33
C GLY A 105 -0.31 3.60 -14.50
N ALA A 106 -0.09 3.78 -13.19
CA ALA A 106 0.50 2.79 -12.27
C ALA A 106 1.64 1.94 -12.87
N ILE A 107 2.90 2.35 -12.66
CA ILE A 107 4.12 1.77 -13.29
C ILE A 107 4.17 0.22 -13.25
N MET A 108 3.72 -0.41 -12.16
CA MET A 108 3.72 -1.87 -11.98
C MET A 108 2.32 -2.51 -12.14
N GLY A 109 1.43 -1.91 -12.93
CA GLY A 109 0.00 -2.23 -12.96
C GLY A 109 -0.35 -3.73 -12.94
N HIS A 110 0.22 -4.53 -13.84
CA HIS A 110 -0.02 -5.97 -13.86
C HIS A 110 0.42 -6.67 -12.56
N GLY A 111 1.64 -6.36 -12.08
CA GLY A 111 2.17 -6.94 -10.84
C GLY A 111 1.38 -6.52 -9.60
N ILE A 112 0.84 -5.29 -9.59
CA ILE A 112 -0.03 -4.81 -8.50
C ILE A 112 -1.31 -5.65 -8.46
N LEU A 113 -2.00 -5.80 -9.60
CA LEU A 113 -3.24 -6.56 -9.67
C LEU A 113 -3.04 -8.04 -9.34
N ALA A 114 -1.94 -8.64 -9.82
CA ALA A 114 -1.55 -10.00 -9.45
C ALA A 114 -1.31 -10.12 -7.93
N THR A 115 -0.52 -9.21 -7.34
CA THR A 115 -0.24 -9.19 -5.89
C THR A 115 -1.52 -9.14 -5.07
N ILE A 116 -2.46 -8.25 -5.43
CA ILE A 116 -3.72 -8.11 -4.71
C ILE A 116 -4.54 -9.42 -4.79
N ARG A 117 -4.63 -10.04 -5.97
CA ARG A 117 -5.41 -11.27 -6.17
C ARG A 117 -4.78 -12.48 -5.48
N GLU A 118 -3.49 -12.70 -5.68
CA GLU A 118 -2.75 -13.83 -5.11
C GLU A 118 -2.71 -13.78 -3.58
N SER A 119 -2.72 -12.58 -3.00
CA SER A 119 -2.77 -12.40 -1.54
C SER A 119 -4.17 -12.37 -0.96
N ASP A 120 -5.24 -12.54 -1.76
CA ASP A 120 -6.64 -12.38 -1.31
C ASP A 120 -6.87 -11.00 -0.65
N GLY A 121 -6.25 -9.97 -1.24
CA GLY A 121 -6.26 -8.59 -0.79
C GLY A 121 -7.32 -7.72 -1.48
N THR A 122 -7.14 -6.39 -1.40
CA THR A 122 -8.07 -5.45 -2.05
C THR A 122 -7.39 -4.15 -2.50
N ALA A 123 -8.12 -3.32 -3.25
CA ALA A 123 -7.72 -1.97 -3.62
C ALA A 123 -8.77 -0.97 -3.12
N VAL A 124 -8.32 0.12 -2.49
CA VAL A 124 -9.19 1.14 -1.91
C VAL A 124 -8.70 2.54 -2.26
N ALA A 125 -9.64 3.41 -2.63
CA ALA A 125 -9.38 4.83 -2.79
C ALA A 125 -9.84 5.59 -1.55
N VAL A 126 -9.23 6.72 -1.23
CA VAL A 126 -9.67 7.62 -0.14
C VAL A 126 -9.77 9.05 -0.62
N SER A 127 -10.78 9.77 -0.11
CA SER A 127 -11.03 11.16 -0.46
C SER A 127 -9.94 12.10 0.08
N GLU A 128 -9.69 13.23 -0.60
CA GLU A 128 -8.75 14.26 -0.14
C GLU A 128 -9.07 14.77 1.28
N PRO A 129 -10.34 15.06 1.66
CA PRO A 129 -10.66 15.43 3.04
C PRO A 129 -10.28 14.36 4.07
N ALA A 130 -10.47 13.07 3.73
CA ALA A 130 -10.09 11.97 4.61
C ALA A 130 -8.57 11.85 4.78
N ILE A 131 -7.79 12.13 3.73
CA ILE A 131 -6.31 12.20 3.81
C ILE A 131 -5.89 13.31 4.77
N VAL A 132 -6.49 14.50 4.65
CA VAL A 132 -6.19 15.65 5.52
C VAL A 132 -6.59 15.38 6.98
N GLU A 133 -7.76 14.78 7.22
CA GLU A 133 -8.20 14.40 8.57
C GLU A 133 -7.23 13.37 9.17
N ALA A 134 -6.89 12.32 8.42
CA ALA A 134 -5.95 11.30 8.87
C ALA A 134 -4.56 11.88 9.20
N PHE A 135 -4.07 12.82 8.39
CA PHE A 135 -2.81 13.50 8.62
C PHE A 135 -2.81 14.25 9.96
N LYS A 136 -3.87 15.00 10.24
CA LYS A 136 -4.03 15.73 11.52
C LYS A 136 -4.06 14.77 12.71
N VAL A 137 -4.87 13.71 12.63
CA VAL A 137 -4.98 12.70 13.69
C VAL A 137 -3.64 12.02 13.96
N LEU A 138 -2.88 11.66 12.92
CA LEU A 138 -1.54 11.09 13.08
C LEU A 138 -0.60 12.08 13.79
N GLY A 139 -0.63 13.36 13.41
CA GLY A 139 0.14 14.42 14.06
C GLY A 139 -0.19 14.60 15.55
N GLU A 140 -1.48 14.55 15.92
CA GLU A 140 -1.92 14.60 17.32
C GLU A 140 -1.40 13.41 18.15
N HIS A 141 -1.11 12.28 17.50
CA HIS A 141 -0.50 11.09 18.11
C HIS A 141 1.04 11.07 18.00
N GLY A 142 1.65 12.21 17.65
CA GLY A 142 3.11 12.35 17.54
C GLY A 142 3.71 11.64 16.32
N GLN A 143 2.90 11.26 15.32
CA GLN A 143 3.38 10.58 14.12
C GLN A 143 3.71 11.59 13.02
N ALA A 144 4.98 11.59 12.66
CA ALA A 144 5.63 12.43 11.66
C ALA A 144 5.33 12.01 10.19
N ALA A 145 4.08 11.75 9.84
CA ALA A 145 3.67 11.12 8.57
C ALA A 145 3.58 12.07 7.36
N SER A 146 3.76 11.58 6.13
CA SER A 146 3.39 12.28 4.90
C SER A 146 1.89 12.14 4.58
N TYR A 147 1.39 12.84 3.55
CA TYR A 147 0.00 12.66 3.08
C TYR A 147 -0.26 11.27 2.47
N GLU A 148 0.70 10.66 1.79
CA GLU A 148 0.59 9.27 1.30
C GLU A 148 0.43 8.29 2.46
N SER A 149 1.20 8.52 3.52
CA SER A 149 1.14 7.73 4.75
C SER A 149 -0.19 7.95 5.50
N ALA A 150 -0.69 9.18 5.50
CA ALA A 150 -2.01 9.50 6.03
C ALA A 150 -3.15 8.84 5.22
N ALA A 151 -3.01 8.74 3.89
CA ALA A 151 -3.98 8.05 3.05
C ALA A 151 -4.13 6.57 3.45
N VAL A 152 -3.04 5.92 3.83
CA VAL A 152 -3.05 4.54 4.33
C VAL A 152 -3.82 4.41 5.65
N PHE A 153 -3.65 5.36 6.57
CA PHE A 153 -4.43 5.40 7.80
C PHE A 153 -5.92 5.69 7.55
N ALA A 154 -6.24 6.60 6.64
CA ALA A 154 -7.61 6.84 6.19
C ALA A 154 -8.24 5.57 5.59
N ALA A 155 -7.46 4.83 4.79
CA ALA A 155 -7.90 3.58 4.18
C ALA A 155 -8.18 2.50 5.23
N LEU A 156 -7.37 2.38 6.29
CA LEU A 156 -7.66 1.48 7.40
C LEU A 156 -9.02 1.80 8.05
N ARG A 157 -9.31 3.09 8.30
CA ARG A 157 -10.61 3.50 8.88
C ARG A 157 -11.77 3.13 7.97
N ARG A 158 -11.65 3.40 6.66
CA ARG A 158 -12.65 3.01 5.65
C ARG A 158 -12.86 1.49 5.62
N LEU A 159 -11.79 0.71 5.47
CA LEU A 159 -11.88 -0.75 5.38
C LEU A 159 -12.43 -1.42 6.65
N ARG A 160 -12.22 -0.82 7.83
CA ARG A 160 -12.86 -1.25 9.08
C ARG A 160 -14.35 -0.92 9.09
N SER A 161 -14.72 0.29 8.67
CA SER A 161 -16.13 0.71 8.55
C SER A 161 -16.90 -0.16 7.56
N ASP A 162 -16.26 -0.53 6.45
CA ASP A 162 -16.83 -1.37 5.39
C ASP A 162 -16.87 -2.86 5.77
N GLY A 163 -16.36 -3.24 6.95
CA GLY A 163 -16.34 -4.63 7.43
C GLY A 163 -15.31 -5.54 6.76
N VAL A 164 -14.45 -5.00 5.88
CA VAL A 164 -13.40 -5.75 5.18
C VAL A 164 -12.29 -6.19 6.16
N ILE A 165 -11.88 -5.28 7.04
CA ILE A 165 -10.91 -5.57 8.11
C ILE A 165 -11.66 -5.69 9.43
N GLY A 166 -11.69 -6.91 9.97
CA GLY A 166 -12.34 -7.22 11.24
C GLY A 166 -11.66 -6.60 12.46
N VAL A 167 -12.42 -6.46 13.55
CA VAL A 167 -11.87 -6.11 14.87
C VAL A 167 -10.89 -7.19 15.32
N GLY A 168 -9.76 -6.79 15.90
CA GLY A 168 -8.70 -7.70 16.33
C GLY A 168 -7.70 -8.12 15.25
N ALA A 169 -7.94 -7.80 13.97
CA ALA A 169 -6.97 -8.09 12.90
C ALA A 169 -5.65 -7.33 13.12
N LYS A 170 -4.51 -8.02 12.94
CA LYS A 170 -3.18 -7.42 12.97
C LYS A 170 -2.92 -6.74 11.62
N VAL A 171 -2.74 -5.43 11.64
CA VAL A 171 -2.58 -4.62 10.43
C VAL A 171 -1.25 -3.89 10.47
N LEU A 172 -0.49 -3.99 9.39
CA LEU A 172 0.72 -3.20 9.16
C LEU A 172 0.43 -2.09 8.14
N LEU A 173 0.70 -0.85 8.52
CA LEU A 173 0.58 0.32 7.66
C LEU A 173 1.98 0.73 7.18
N LEU A 174 2.22 0.78 5.87
CA LEU A 174 3.50 1.21 5.33
C LEU A 174 3.53 2.72 5.20
N MET A 175 4.30 3.35 6.09
CA MET A 175 4.52 4.79 6.12
C MET A 175 5.73 5.12 5.24
N THR A 176 5.52 5.35 3.94
CA THR A 176 6.61 5.40 2.95
C THR A 176 7.41 6.69 2.93
N ALA A 177 6.93 7.74 3.58
CA ALA A 177 7.62 9.01 3.71
C ALA A 177 7.24 9.71 5.01
N SER A 178 8.14 10.56 5.50
CA SER A 178 7.87 11.45 6.63
C SER A 178 7.52 12.85 6.15
N HIS A 179 6.93 13.66 7.02
CA HIS A 179 6.68 15.09 6.81
C HIS A 179 7.96 15.95 6.70
N LEU A 180 9.16 15.35 6.72
CA LEU A 180 10.44 16.06 6.57
C LEU A 180 10.69 16.53 5.12
N ILE A 181 9.74 16.33 4.22
CA ILE A 181 9.70 16.98 2.91
C ILE A 181 9.29 18.45 3.12
N SER A 182 10.31 19.29 3.21
CA SER A 182 10.34 20.76 3.24
C SER A 182 9.07 21.51 3.70
N LEU A 183 9.19 22.22 4.82
CA LEU A 183 8.32 23.32 5.24
C LEU A 183 8.08 24.39 4.15
N ALA A 184 8.84 24.37 3.04
CA ALA A 184 8.65 25.26 1.89
C ALA A 184 7.43 24.92 1.00
N GLN A 185 6.73 23.79 1.23
CA GLN A 185 5.53 23.40 0.47
C GLN A 185 4.21 23.67 1.21
N GLN A 186 4.22 24.41 2.32
CA GLN A 186 2.98 24.88 2.94
C GLN A 186 2.24 25.80 1.94
N PRO A 187 0.99 25.50 1.55
CA PRO A 187 0.19 26.46 0.81
C PRO A 187 0.04 27.74 1.65
N LYS A 188 0.29 28.88 1.03
CA LYS A 188 0.03 30.20 1.64
C LYS A 188 -1.44 30.39 1.96
#